data_AF-A0A1T2KYK7-F1
#
_entry.id   AF-A0A1T2KYK7-F1
#
_cell.length_a   1.000
_cell.length_b   1.000
_cell.length_c   1.000
_cell.angle_alpha   90.00
_cell.angle_beta   90.00
_cell.angle_gamma   90.00
#
_symmetry.space_group_name_H-M   'P 1'
#
loop_
_entity.id
_entity.type
_entity.pdbx_description
1 polymer ?
#
loop_
_entity_poly.entity_id
_entity_poly.type
_entity_poly.pdbx_seq_one_letter_code
_entity_poly.pdbx_strand_id
1 'polypeptide(L)'
;MAYFSQKFIGNIPIGIVGLNSALACGNDEDERNIIVGDQPIIDICEIIRKSDVRLIIGVLHHPPNWLREFDQRTFDQRFLPMCDVLHRGHLHEPEVKLLYSASSAPCLAIAAGAGYAWRQFGNSYSIVSFDPSASECTAEYFEYDSHSGTFRVKTTETKSLRLRGTIPGGPPEICAAIRELGGTADKFSPYLAALLSETITEVPVPFGDRVIIAASNVIESTQDEVYAKVLTNFLNVRNSLLAFSTNTPLKNRVFACEHPIRSFSDQIDSFANIDKDFSCELSRRIEIASEFCNPALQQNENTFIATMKQFAAESDWVGLEVIAQRYIKNDLPEVRHSAQQHLCLALANSDDLQKRNDSVSIEEELVLLADAVVDDFYLCFSVNRTQGNVQRAEELVREALELFDFLPAAFVRVATQFSLETGNKSLKELLDERNGAPHE
;
A
#
# COMPACT_ATOMS: atom_id res chain seq x y z
N MET A 1 15.61 17.13 18.37
CA MET A 1 14.41 17.44 19.20
C MET A 1 13.20 17.39 18.28
N ALA A 2 12.24 16.51 18.56
CA ALA A 2 11.04 16.31 17.74
C ALA A 2 9.78 16.40 18.61
N TYR A 3 8.66 16.82 18.04
CA TYR A 3 7.37 16.77 18.71
C TYR A 3 6.31 16.17 17.80
N PHE A 4 5.34 15.49 18.42
CA PHE A 4 4.13 14.99 17.78
C PHE A 4 2.92 15.58 18.48
N SER A 5 1.96 16.04 17.70
CA SER A 5 0.65 16.44 18.19
C SER A 5 -0.43 15.85 17.28
N GLN A 6 -1.27 14.97 17.83
CA GLN A 6 -2.49 14.56 17.16
C GLN A 6 -3.59 15.62 17.37
N LYS A 7 -4.22 16.03 16.28
CA LYS A 7 -5.38 16.94 16.26
C LYS A 7 -6.54 16.27 15.54
N PHE A 8 -7.76 16.60 15.91
CA PHE A 8 -8.95 16.19 15.19
C PHE A 8 -9.53 17.43 14.50
N ILE A 9 -9.53 17.44 13.16
CA ILE A 9 -10.19 18.48 12.38
C ILE A 9 -11.47 17.90 11.83
N GLY A 10 -12.59 18.35 12.43
CA GLY A 10 -13.84 17.61 12.39
C GLY A 10 -13.60 16.21 12.96
N ASN A 11 -13.37 15.27 12.06
CA ASN A 11 -13.32 13.85 12.33
C ASN A 11 -12.07 13.15 11.82
N ILE A 12 -11.22 13.88 11.11
CA ILE A 12 -9.97 13.38 10.56
C ILE A 12 -8.92 13.53 11.66
N PRO A 13 -8.32 12.43 12.16
CA PRO A 13 -7.17 12.54 13.04
C PRO A 13 -5.93 12.88 12.20
N ILE A 14 -5.38 14.05 12.46
CA ILE A 14 -4.21 14.62 11.78
C ILE A 14 -3.05 14.61 12.76
N GLY A 15 -1.94 13.98 12.38
CA GLY A 15 -0.68 14.06 13.10
C GLY A 15 0.14 15.26 12.62
N ILE A 16 0.51 16.15 13.53
CA ILE A 16 1.42 17.25 13.26
C ILE A 16 2.78 16.90 13.86
N VAL A 17 3.80 16.81 13.02
CA VAL A 17 5.16 16.48 13.39
C VAL A 17 6.04 17.69 13.19
N GLY A 18 6.72 18.15 14.24
CA GLY A 18 7.76 19.15 14.10
C GLY A 18 9.13 18.58 14.37
N LEU A 19 10.04 18.81 13.43
CA LEU A 19 11.46 18.48 13.55
C LEU A 19 12.24 19.78 13.68
N ASN A 20 12.94 19.97 14.81
CA ASN A 20 13.71 21.19 15.03
C ASN A 20 15.08 21.11 14.34
N SER A 21 15.16 21.61 13.10
CA SER A 21 16.41 21.77 12.35
C SER A 21 17.15 23.08 12.61
N ALA A 22 16.65 23.95 13.50
CA ALA A 22 17.28 25.24 13.80
C ALA A 22 18.24 25.19 15.01
N LEU A 23 18.21 24.11 15.80
CA LEU A 23 18.93 24.04 17.08
C LEU A 23 20.47 24.14 16.95
N ALA A 24 21.03 23.56 15.89
CA ALA A 24 22.46 23.53 15.63
C ALA A 24 22.82 24.27 14.33
N CYS A 25 22.00 25.24 13.92
CA CYS A 25 22.24 26.07 12.74
C CYS A 25 22.73 27.46 13.18
N GLY A 26 23.80 27.93 12.55
CA GLY A 26 24.39 29.25 12.72
C GLY A 26 24.16 30.15 11.50
N ASN A 27 24.32 29.65 10.27
CA ASN A 27 24.17 30.44 9.04
C ASN A 27 23.92 29.57 7.79
N ASP A 28 23.85 30.21 6.62
CA ASP A 28 23.62 29.54 5.33
C ASP A 28 24.78 28.62 4.89
N GLU A 29 25.97 28.71 5.52
CA GLU A 29 27.10 27.80 5.26
C GLU A 29 26.89 26.42 5.91
N ASP A 30 25.86 26.27 6.76
CA ASP A 30 25.50 25.01 7.38
C ASP A 30 24.73 24.07 6.44
N GLU A 31 24.60 24.40 5.15
CA GLU A 31 24.09 23.47 4.14
C GLU A 31 24.82 22.12 4.25
N ARG A 32 24.03 21.03 4.38
CA ARG A 32 24.51 19.63 4.60
C ARG A 32 25.25 19.41 5.92
N ASN A 33 25.21 20.37 6.84
CA ASN A 33 25.79 20.27 8.18
C ASN A 33 24.74 20.35 9.29
N ILE A 34 23.46 20.55 8.95
CA ILE A 34 22.38 20.68 9.93
C ILE A 34 22.07 19.36 10.62
N ILE A 35 22.01 19.38 11.94
CA ILE A 35 21.75 18.20 12.77
C ILE A 35 20.38 18.34 13.46
N VAL A 36 19.53 17.34 13.25
CA VAL A 36 18.27 17.09 13.99
C VAL A 36 18.46 15.95 15.00
N GLY A 37 19.30 14.96 14.63
CA GLY A 37 19.48 13.68 15.29
C GLY A 37 18.57 12.60 14.71
N ASP A 38 19.12 11.42 14.46
CA ASP A 38 18.45 10.25 13.90
C ASP A 38 17.43 9.65 14.87
N GLN A 39 17.80 9.52 16.16
CA GLN A 39 16.94 8.94 17.19
C GLN A 39 15.60 9.69 17.34
N PRO A 40 15.56 11.04 17.42
CA PRO A 40 14.29 11.79 17.37
C PRO A 40 13.41 11.48 16.15
N ILE A 41 14.00 11.24 14.98
CA ILE A 41 13.26 10.88 13.76
C ILE A 41 12.73 9.44 13.88
N ILE A 42 13.52 8.52 14.42
CA ILE A 42 13.08 7.14 14.65
C ILE A 42 11.93 7.10 15.66
N ASP A 43 12.08 7.77 16.79
CA ASP A 43 11.08 7.81 17.87
C ASP A 43 9.75 8.39 17.37
N ILE A 44 9.79 9.45 16.54
CA ILE A 44 8.56 10.03 15.99
C ILE A 44 7.86 9.07 15.03
N CYS A 45 8.62 8.32 14.22
CA CYS A 45 8.06 7.30 13.34
C CYS A 45 7.36 6.21 14.15
N GLU A 46 7.95 5.77 15.26
CA GLU A 46 7.33 4.81 16.19
C GLU A 46 6.04 5.35 16.81
N ILE A 47 6.00 6.63 17.18
CA ILE A 47 4.79 7.27 17.68
C ILE A 47 3.71 7.30 16.59
N ILE A 48 4.06 7.67 15.36
CA ILE A 48 3.11 7.71 14.24
C ILE A 48 2.55 6.31 13.98
N ARG A 49 3.39 5.26 13.94
CA ARG A 49 2.94 3.87 13.72
C ARG A 49 1.91 3.41 14.76
N LYS A 50 2.06 3.88 16.01
CA LYS A 50 1.17 3.55 17.12
C LYS A 50 -0.06 4.46 17.21
N SER A 51 -0.11 5.52 16.40
CA SER A 51 -1.18 6.52 16.43
C SER A 51 -2.21 6.25 15.34
N ASP A 52 -3.50 6.40 15.66
CA ASP A 52 -4.57 6.40 14.66
C ASP A 52 -4.65 7.78 13.98
N VAL A 53 -3.81 8.00 12.97
CA VAL A 53 -3.74 9.24 12.18
C VAL A 53 -3.91 8.95 10.69
N ARG A 54 -4.74 9.76 10.02
CA ARG A 54 -5.07 9.61 8.59
C ARG A 54 -4.29 10.56 7.69
N LEU A 55 -3.70 11.60 8.27
CA LEU A 55 -2.88 12.57 7.59
C LEU A 55 -1.72 12.98 8.49
N ILE A 56 -0.50 12.97 7.97
CA ILE A 56 0.70 13.46 8.64
C ILE A 56 1.20 14.74 7.96
N ILE A 57 1.27 15.80 8.76
CA ILE A 57 1.84 17.08 8.37
C ILE A 57 3.18 17.23 9.08
N GLY A 58 4.26 17.15 8.33
CA GLY A 58 5.61 17.45 8.79
C GLY A 58 5.91 18.94 8.72
N VAL A 59 6.66 19.45 9.69
CA VAL A 59 7.15 20.82 9.74
C VAL A 59 8.63 20.79 10.07
N LEU A 60 9.45 21.36 9.17
CA LEU A 60 10.91 21.42 9.29
C LEU A 60 11.37 22.77 8.74
N HIS A 61 12.21 23.53 9.45
CA HIS A 61 12.60 24.85 8.95
C HIS A 61 13.47 24.76 7.68
N HIS A 62 14.60 24.05 7.77
CA HIS A 62 15.51 23.85 6.64
C HIS A 62 15.04 22.72 5.72
N PRO A 63 15.32 22.79 4.40
CA PRO A 63 15.07 21.67 3.49
C PRO A 63 15.77 20.36 3.93
N PRO A 64 15.20 19.17 3.66
CA PRO A 64 15.83 17.90 4.06
C PRO A 64 17.24 17.67 3.49
N ASN A 65 17.53 18.18 2.30
CA ASN A 65 18.87 18.11 1.68
C ASN A 65 19.92 18.99 2.36
N TRP A 66 19.54 19.82 3.34
CA TRP A 66 20.47 20.58 4.18
C TRP A 66 20.88 19.82 5.44
N LEU A 67 20.18 18.71 5.76
CA LEU A 67 20.53 17.87 6.88
C LEU A 67 21.86 17.16 6.63
N ARG A 68 22.55 16.81 7.72
CA ARG A 68 23.72 15.96 7.66
C ARG A 68 23.34 14.59 7.09
N GLU A 69 24.25 13.94 6.38
CA GLU A 69 23.97 12.71 5.62
C GLU A 69 23.24 11.62 6.43
N PHE A 70 23.64 11.38 7.69
CA PHE A 70 22.98 10.38 8.54
C PHE A 70 21.53 10.74 8.89
N ASP A 71 21.26 12.02 9.14
CA ASP A 71 19.91 12.53 9.43
C ASP A 71 19.06 12.56 8.16
N GLN A 72 19.63 13.01 7.05
CA GLN A 72 18.97 13.01 5.74
C GLN A 72 18.56 11.58 5.36
N ARG A 73 19.47 10.61 5.49
CA ARG A 73 19.17 9.20 5.20
C ARG A 73 18.04 8.68 6.07
N THR A 74 18.07 8.98 7.36
CA THR A 74 17.02 8.56 8.30
C THR A 74 15.68 9.22 7.98
N PHE A 75 15.70 10.52 7.65
CA PHE A 75 14.54 11.27 7.22
C PHE A 75 13.93 10.66 5.94
N ASP A 76 14.74 10.48 4.89
CA ASP A 76 14.30 10.00 3.57
C ASP A 76 13.79 8.55 3.64
N GLN A 77 14.42 7.70 4.46
CA GLN A 77 14.06 6.27 4.55
C GLN A 77 12.94 5.98 5.54
N ARG A 78 12.75 6.80 6.58
CA ARG A 78 11.80 6.51 7.66
C ARG A 78 10.66 7.51 7.75
N PHE A 79 10.96 8.80 7.80
CA PHE A 79 9.94 9.82 8.03
C PHE A 79 9.22 10.25 6.75
N LEU A 80 9.97 10.50 5.67
CA LEU A 80 9.41 10.94 4.39
C LEU A 80 8.35 9.97 3.84
N PRO A 81 8.52 8.63 3.90
CA PRO A 81 7.49 7.68 3.49
C PRO A 81 6.20 7.76 4.32
N MET A 82 6.30 8.30 5.53
CA MET A 82 5.20 8.50 6.45
C MET A 82 4.69 9.93 6.44
N CYS A 83 5.20 10.84 5.61
CA CYS A 83 4.80 12.25 5.61
C CYS A 83 3.93 12.54 4.39
N ASP A 84 2.70 13.01 4.60
CA ASP A 84 1.79 13.33 3.48
C ASP A 84 2.04 14.75 2.97
N VAL A 85 2.22 15.71 3.88
CA VAL A 85 2.52 17.12 3.58
C VAL A 85 3.70 17.58 4.41
N LEU A 86 4.74 18.13 3.79
CA LEU A 86 5.91 18.68 4.46
C LEU A 86 5.97 20.19 4.26
N HIS A 87 5.72 20.94 5.34
CA HIS A 87 6.00 22.37 5.36
C HIS A 87 7.48 22.62 5.65
N ARG A 88 8.11 23.40 4.78
CA ARG A 88 9.49 23.88 4.96
C ARG A 88 9.62 25.37 4.77
N GLY A 89 10.67 25.96 5.34
CA GLY A 89 10.99 27.37 5.24
C GLY A 89 12.37 27.59 4.63
N HIS A 90 13.08 28.55 5.20
CA HIS A 90 14.47 28.94 4.89
C HIS A 90 14.68 29.59 3.51
N LEU A 91 14.16 29.03 2.43
CA LEU A 91 14.43 29.50 1.07
C LEU A 91 13.77 30.85 0.73
N HIS A 92 12.78 31.30 1.51
CA HIS A 92 11.98 32.52 1.30
C HIS A 92 11.25 32.59 -0.05
N GLU A 93 11.37 31.56 -0.89
CA GLU A 93 10.71 31.39 -2.17
C GLU A 93 9.60 30.35 -2.06
N PRO A 94 8.35 30.71 -2.35
CA PRO A 94 7.24 29.76 -2.33
C PRO A 94 7.41 28.68 -3.42
N GLU A 95 7.21 27.43 -3.04
CA GLU A 95 7.40 26.29 -3.96
C GLU A 95 6.59 25.07 -3.51
N VAL A 96 5.80 24.47 -4.42
CA VAL A 96 5.25 23.11 -4.24
C VAL A 96 6.08 22.12 -5.03
N LYS A 97 6.54 21.05 -4.39
CA LYS A 97 7.17 19.90 -5.06
C LYS A 97 6.64 18.59 -4.50
N LEU A 98 6.63 17.56 -5.33
CA LEU A 98 6.48 16.17 -4.88
C LEU A 98 7.85 15.63 -4.53
N LEU A 99 8.00 15.15 -3.29
CA LEU A 99 9.16 14.40 -2.83
C LEU A 99 8.84 12.91 -2.88
N TYR A 100 9.61 12.16 -3.64
CA TYR A 100 9.40 10.73 -3.83
C TYR A 100 10.27 9.92 -2.86
N SER A 101 9.71 8.83 -2.37
CA SER A 101 10.48 7.75 -1.73
C SER A 101 10.31 6.47 -2.55
N ALA A 102 11.25 5.53 -2.44
CA ALA A 102 11.24 4.31 -3.26
C ALA A 102 10.02 3.39 -3.01
N SER A 103 9.31 3.57 -1.90
CA SER A 103 8.31 2.60 -1.41
C SER A 103 7.01 3.24 -0.91
N SER A 104 6.75 4.52 -1.18
CA SER A 104 5.55 5.21 -0.69
C SER A 104 4.92 6.14 -1.70
N ALA A 105 3.68 6.54 -1.42
CA ALA A 105 3.10 7.72 -2.04
C ALA A 105 4.03 8.94 -1.87
N PRO A 106 4.09 9.85 -2.86
CA PRO A 106 4.93 11.02 -2.77
C PRO A 106 4.43 11.97 -1.68
N CYS A 107 5.37 12.57 -0.95
CA CYS A 107 5.10 13.63 0.02
C CYS A 107 4.97 14.98 -0.70
N LEU A 108 3.94 15.75 -0.36
CA LEU A 108 3.76 17.10 -0.86
C LEU A 108 4.60 18.10 -0.04
N ALA A 109 5.75 18.52 -0.57
CA ALA A 109 6.58 19.52 0.07
C ALA A 109 6.18 20.93 -0.34
N ILE A 110 5.92 21.79 0.65
CA ILE A 110 5.43 23.16 0.49
C ILE A 110 6.43 24.08 1.20
N ALA A 111 7.18 24.84 0.40
CA ALA A 111 8.04 25.89 0.90
C ALA A 111 7.21 27.16 1.15
N ALA A 112 7.29 27.67 2.38
CA ALA A 112 6.68 28.93 2.73
C ALA A 112 7.50 30.10 2.14
N GLY A 113 6.78 31.09 1.61
CA GLY A 113 7.34 32.41 1.38
C GLY A 113 7.67 33.13 2.69
N ALA A 114 8.29 34.31 2.59
CA ALA A 114 8.61 35.12 3.76
C ALA A 114 7.51 36.15 4.03
N GLY A 115 6.84 36.09 5.19
CA GLY A 115 5.89 37.14 5.58
C GLY A 115 6.55 38.50 5.84
N TYR A 116 7.84 38.48 6.21
CA TYR A 116 8.73 39.63 6.35
C TYR A 116 10.18 39.15 6.24
N ALA A 117 10.93 39.64 5.24
CA ALA A 117 12.37 39.39 5.07
C ALA A 117 13.07 40.62 4.46
N TRP A 118 14.30 40.45 3.96
CA TRP A 118 15.04 41.46 3.21
C TRP A 118 14.25 41.93 1.99
N ARG A 119 14.46 43.18 1.54
CA ARG A 119 13.73 43.80 0.40
C ARG A 119 13.80 43.05 -0.93
N GLN A 120 14.68 42.05 -1.04
CA GLN A 120 14.83 41.21 -2.22
C GLN A 120 13.75 40.12 -2.33
N PHE A 121 13.04 39.80 -1.24
CA PHE A 121 11.94 38.84 -1.24
C PHE A 121 10.60 39.56 -1.11
N GLY A 122 9.63 39.16 -1.93
CA GLY A 122 8.25 39.62 -1.79
C GLY A 122 7.64 39.05 -0.51
N ASN A 123 6.99 39.91 0.29
CA ASN A 123 6.24 39.44 1.45
C ASN A 123 5.17 38.46 0.97
N SER A 124 5.17 37.23 1.47
CA SER A 124 4.31 36.17 0.96
C SER A 124 3.95 35.14 2.03
N TYR A 125 2.85 34.44 1.79
CA TYR A 125 2.41 33.29 2.58
C TYR A 125 1.68 32.31 1.68
N SER A 126 1.45 31.09 2.20
CA SER A 126 0.68 30.06 1.50
C SER A 126 -0.52 29.63 2.33
N ILE A 127 -1.66 29.41 1.70
CA ILE A 127 -2.79 28.67 2.28
C ILE A 127 -2.81 27.30 1.63
N VAL A 128 -2.90 26.25 2.46
CA VAL A 128 -3.00 24.86 2.00
C VAL A 128 -4.33 24.31 2.42
N SER A 129 -5.09 23.85 1.44
CA SER A 129 -6.44 23.32 1.62
C SER A 129 -6.47 21.87 1.15
N PHE A 130 -7.05 20.99 1.95
CA PHE A 130 -7.25 19.59 1.58
C PHE A 130 -8.75 19.31 1.43
N ASP A 131 -9.14 18.76 0.28
CA ASP A 131 -10.49 18.28 0.01
C ASP A 131 -10.49 16.74 -0.03
N PRO A 132 -11.04 16.08 1.00
CA PRO A 132 -11.14 14.61 1.03
C PRO A 132 -12.05 14.03 -0.05
N SER A 133 -13.00 14.80 -0.57
CA SER A 133 -13.95 14.33 -1.58
C SER A 133 -13.34 14.30 -2.99
N ALA A 134 -12.46 15.26 -3.27
CA ALA A 134 -11.65 15.29 -4.49
C ALA A 134 -10.34 14.51 -4.36
N SER A 135 -9.94 14.12 -3.14
CA SER A 135 -8.59 13.63 -2.84
C SER A 135 -7.50 14.58 -3.33
N GLU A 136 -7.72 15.89 -3.14
CA GLU A 136 -6.85 16.94 -3.65
C GLU A 136 -6.35 17.83 -2.52
N CYS A 137 -5.09 18.22 -2.63
CA CYS A 137 -4.46 19.24 -1.82
C CYS A 137 -4.07 20.41 -2.71
N THR A 138 -4.56 21.60 -2.38
CA THR A 138 -4.34 22.83 -3.12
C THR A 138 -3.53 23.80 -2.27
N ALA A 139 -2.40 24.25 -2.80
CA ALA A 139 -1.57 25.30 -2.21
C ALA A 139 -1.76 26.60 -3.01
N GLU A 140 -2.28 27.63 -2.35
CA GLU A 140 -2.43 28.97 -2.90
C GLU A 140 -1.38 29.90 -2.30
N TYR A 141 -0.56 30.50 -3.16
CA TYR A 141 0.50 31.41 -2.77
C TYR A 141 0.06 32.85 -2.91
N PHE A 142 0.17 33.60 -1.83
CA PHE A 142 -0.17 35.00 -1.76
C PHE A 142 1.11 35.83 -1.70
N GLU A 143 1.22 36.84 -2.55
CA GLU A 143 2.30 37.83 -2.52
C GLU A 143 1.74 39.23 -2.30
N TYR A 144 2.45 40.02 -1.50
CA TYR A 144 2.10 41.40 -1.20
C TYR A 144 2.39 42.29 -2.41
N ASP A 145 1.35 42.93 -2.93
CA ASP A 145 1.46 43.96 -3.96
C ASP A 145 1.62 45.32 -3.29
N SER A 146 2.83 45.88 -3.36
CA SER A 146 3.13 47.20 -2.78
C SER A 146 2.38 48.36 -3.42
N HIS A 147 1.88 48.21 -4.66
CA HIS A 147 1.12 49.26 -5.34
C HIS A 147 -0.32 49.33 -4.82
N SER A 148 -0.95 48.18 -4.62
CA SER A 148 -2.33 48.12 -4.13
C SER A 148 -2.46 47.97 -2.61
N GLY A 149 -1.37 47.65 -1.90
CA GLY A 149 -1.36 47.47 -0.46
C GLY A 149 -2.07 46.19 0.01
N THR A 150 -2.26 45.21 -0.88
CA THR A 150 -2.99 43.97 -0.61
C THR A 150 -2.18 42.74 -1.01
N PHE A 151 -2.51 41.59 -0.42
CA PHE A 151 -2.00 40.31 -0.87
C PHE A 151 -2.85 39.77 -2.02
N ARG A 152 -2.21 39.21 -3.05
CA ARG A 152 -2.89 38.60 -4.20
C ARG A 152 -2.37 37.20 -4.44
N VAL A 153 -3.27 36.32 -4.90
CA VAL A 153 -2.88 34.98 -5.34
C VAL A 153 -1.95 35.12 -6.55
N LYS A 154 -0.75 34.57 -6.43
CA LYS A 154 0.29 34.57 -7.48
C LYS A 154 0.32 33.23 -8.21
N THR A 155 0.17 32.14 -7.48
CA THR A 155 0.26 30.78 -8.00
C THR A 155 -0.66 29.86 -7.20
N THR A 156 -1.31 28.94 -7.89
CA THR A 156 -2.12 27.88 -7.30
C THR A 156 -1.60 26.56 -7.84
N GLU A 157 -1.26 25.64 -6.94
CA GLU A 157 -0.78 24.30 -7.27
C GLU A 157 -1.71 23.28 -6.62
N THR A 158 -2.27 22.37 -7.43
CA THR A 158 -3.12 21.27 -6.94
C THR A 158 -2.43 19.95 -7.19
N LYS A 159 -2.40 19.08 -6.18
CA LYS A 159 -1.85 17.72 -6.25
C LYS A 159 -2.81 16.74 -5.59
N SER A 160 -2.87 15.50 -6.10
CA SER A 160 -3.64 14.46 -5.43
C SER A 160 -3.00 14.09 -4.09
N LEU A 161 -3.83 13.88 -3.08
CA LEU A 161 -3.43 13.47 -1.74
C LEU A 161 -4.37 12.38 -1.25
N ARG A 162 -3.78 11.25 -0.85
CA ARG A 162 -4.52 10.08 -0.37
C ARG A 162 -4.39 9.95 1.14
N LEU A 163 -5.50 9.76 1.85
CA LEU A 163 -5.50 9.53 3.29
C LEU A 163 -5.00 8.11 3.60
N ARG A 164 -4.21 7.98 4.66
CA ARG A 164 -3.68 6.68 5.11
C ARG A 164 -4.65 5.92 6.02
N GLY A 165 -4.34 4.66 6.23
CA GLY A 165 -5.06 3.76 7.11
C GLY A 165 -6.21 3.04 6.43
N THR A 166 -6.88 2.17 7.20
CA THR A 166 -7.97 1.31 6.74
C THR A 166 -9.33 1.92 7.07
N ILE A 167 -10.32 1.71 6.19
CA ILE A 167 -11.70 2.09 6.47
C ILE A 167 -12.20 1.21 7.63
N PRO A 168 -12.74 1.79 8.72
CA PRO A 168 -13.30 1.01 9.82
C PRO A 168 -14.36 0.01 9.33
N GLY A 169 -14.34 -1.21 9.88
CA GLY A 169 -15.28 -2.28 9.51
C GLY A 169 -14.83 -3.16 8.33
N GLY A 170 -13.81 -2.73 7.58
CA GLY A 170 -13.22 -3.51 6.50
C GLY A 170 -14.19 -3.83 5.34
N PRO A 171 -13.79 -4.73 4.41
CA PRO A 171 -14.60 -5.07 3.25
C PRO A 171 -16.04 -5.54 3.57
N PRO A 172 -16.31 -6.38 4.60
CA PRO A 172 -17.66 -6.85 4.90
C PRO A 172 -18.64 -5.72 5.25
N GLU A 173 -18.24 -4.79 6.12
CA GLU A 173 -19.12 -3.69 6.52
C GLU A 173 -19.30 -2.67 5.39
N ILE A 174 -18.26 -2.41 4.59
CA ILE A 174 -18.37 -1.56 3.39
C ILE A 174 -19.35 -2.18 2.40
N CYS A 175 -19.21 -3.49 2.14
CA CYS A 175 -20.09 -4.23 1.25
C CYS A 175 -21.55 -4.15 1.74
N ALA A 176 -21.80 -4.44 3.02
CA ALA A 176 -23.13 -4.33 3.61
C ALA A 176 -23.72 -2.92 3.45
N ALA A 177 -22.93 -1.88 3.70
CA ALA A 177 -23.36 -0.50 3.55
C ALA A 177 -23.67 -0.13 2.08
N ILE A 178 -22.90 -0.62 1.10
CA ILE A 178 -23.15 -0.38 -0.33
C ILE A 178 -24.42 -1.10 -0.79
N ARG A 179 -24.70 -2.31 -0.29
CA ARG A 179 -25.94 -3.05 -0.62
C ARG A 179 -27.20 -2.27 -0.27
N GLU A 180 -27.16 -1.49 0.81
CA GLU A 180 -28.28 -0.66 1.22
C GLU A 180 -28.60 0.48 0.24
N LEU A 181 -27.68 0.82 -0.67
CA LEU A 181 -27.99 1.72 -1.78
C LEU A 181 -28.93 1.02 -2.79
N GLY A 182 -28.90 -0.30 -2.96
CA GLY A 182 -29.74 -1.00 -3.94
C GLY A 182 -29.34 -0.74 -5.40
N GLY A 183 -30.08 -1.34 -6.34
CA GLY A 183 -29.84 -1.18 -7.78
C GLY A 183 -28.55 -1.87 -8.25
N THR A 184 -27.83 -1.27 -9.21
CA THR A 184 -26.54 -1.78 -9.70
C THR A 184 -25.47 -1.81 -8.63
N ALA A 185 -25.52 -0.88 -7.66
CA ALA A 185 -24.58 -0.82 -6.55
C ALA A 185 -24.67 -2.06 -5.64
N ASP A 186 -25.87 -2.59 -5.40
CA ASP A 186 -26.07 -3.83 -4.63
C ASP A 186 -25.48 -5.04 -5.37
N LYS A 187 -25.78 -5.18 -6.67
CA LYS A 187 -25.25 -6.23 -7.55
C LYS A 187 -23.71 -6.30 -7.50
N PHE A 188 -23.03 -5.16 -7.51
CA PHE A 188 -21.57 -5.07 -7.53
C PHE A 188 -20.94 -4.80 -6.17
N SER A 189 -21.72 -4.81 -5.09
CA SER A 189 -21.28 -4.41 -3.76
C SER A 189 -20.01 -5.10 -3.25
N PRO A 190 -19.75 -6.41 -3.48
CA PRO A 190 -18.52 -7.03 -3.01
C PRO A 190 -17.29 -6.48 -3.74
N TYR A 191 -17.39 -6.34 -5.07
CA TYR A 191 -16.31 -5.82 -5.90
C TYR A 191 -16.02 -4.35 -5.60
N LEU A 192 -17.05 -3.52 -5.43
CA LEU A 192 -16.90 -2.11 -5.05
C LEU A 192 -16.26 -1.97 -3.66
N ALA A 193 -16.69 -2.78 -2.69
CA ALA A 193 -16.11 -2.79 -1.36
C ALA A 193 -14.63 -3.20 -1.38
N ALA A 194 -14.30 -4.24 -2.15
CA ALA A 194 -12.93 -4.71 -2.35
C ALA A 194 -12.03 -3.60 -2.92
N LEU A 195 -12.49 -2.87 -3.95
CA LEU A 195 -11.77 -1.73 -4.51
C LEU A 195 -11.55 -0.60 -3.49
N LEU A 196 -12.59 -0.21 -2.74
CA LEU A 196 -12.48 0.85 -1.74
C LEU A 196 -11.58 0.48 -0.55
N SER A 197 -11.54 -0.82 -0.20
CA SER A 197 -10.67 -1.38 0.82
C SER A 197 -9.27 -1.74 0.32
N GLU A 198 -9.01 -1.60 -0.99
CA GLU A 198 -7.75 -1.92 -1.65
C GLU A 198 -7.35 -3.41 -1.62
N THR A 199 -8.27 -4.32 -1.33
CA THR A 199 -8.01 -5.76 -1.48
C THR A 199 -7.93 -6.18 -2.94
N ILE A 200 -8.54 -5.40 -3.83
CA ILE A 200 -8.44 -5.50 -5.29
C ILE A 200 -8.04 -4.12 -5.81
N THR A 201 -7.17 -4.08 -6.82
CA THR A 201 -6.70 -2.81 -7.43
C THR A 201 -7.02 -2.73 -8.92
N GLU A 202 -7.49 -3.82 -9.50
CA GLU A 202 -7.83 -3.90 -10.91
C GLU A 202 -9.25 -3.42 -11.16
N VAL A 203 -9.40 -2.51 -12.12
CA VAL A 203 -10.62 -1.83 -12.52
C VAL A 203 -10.91 -2.11 -13.99
N PRO A 204 -12.17 -1.96 -14.44
CA PRO A 204 -12.47 -2.02 -15.87
C PRO A 204 -11.77 -0.88 -16.60
N VAL A 205 -11.26 -1.13 -17.81
CA VAL A 205 -10.67 -0.12 -18.67
C VAL A 205 -11.19 -0.37 -20.09
N PRO A 206 -11.93 0.58 -20.68
CA PRO A 206 -12.36 0.45 -22.07
C PRO A 206 -11.14 0.58 -23.00
N PHE A 207 -11.00 -0.34 -23.94
CA PHE A 207 -9.93 -0.38 -24.91
C PHE A 207 -10.48 -0.81 -26.29
N GLY A 208 -10.75 0.20 -27.13
CA GLY A 208 -11.48 -0.02 -28.39
C GLY A 208 -12.91 -0.50 -28.10
N ASP A 209 -13.31 -1.60 -28.73
CA ASP A 209 -14.65 -2.19 -28.58
C ASP A 209 -14.75 -3.22 -27.44
N ARG A 210 -13.70 -3.33 -26.60
CA ARG A 210 -13.62 -4.28 -25.50
C ARG A 210 -13.37 -3.59 -24.17
N VAL A 211 -13.69 -4.29 -23.09
CA VAL A 211 -13.39 -3.84 -21.73
C VAL A 211 -12.48 -4.87 -21.07
N ILE A 212 -11.30 -4.42 -20.64
CA ILE A 212 -10.33 -5.27 -19.95
C ILE A 212 -10.27 -4.91 -18.46
N ILE A 213 -9.86 -5.84 -17.62
CA ILE A 213 -9.54 -5.57 -16.21
C ILE A 213 -8.04 -5.26 -16.12
N ALA A 214 -7.68 -4.07 -15.65
CA ALA A 214 -6.30 -3.61 -15.53
C ALA A 214 -6.09 -2.83 -14.23
N ALA A 215 -4.84 -2.66 -13.81
CA ALA A 215 -4.53 -1.86 -12.62
C ALA A 215 -5.03 -0.42 -12.76
N SER A 216 -5.49 0.19 -11.66
CA SER A 216 -6.08 1.53 -11.67
C SER A 216 -5.13 2.64 -12.12
N ASN A 217 -3.81 2.44 -12.10
CA ASN A 217 -2.86 3.41 -12.63
C ASN A 217 -2.87 3.49 -14.17
N VAL A 218 -3.50 2.54 -14.87
CA VAL A 218 -3.64 2.53 -16.34
C VAL A 218 -4.70 3.54 -16.80
N ILE A 219 -5.51 4.11 -15.90
CA ILE A 219 -6.56 5.08 -16.24
C ILE A 219 -6.00 6.30 -16.96
N GLU A 220 -4.80 6.78 -16.62
CA GLU A 220 -4.19 7.94 -17.30
C GLU A 220 -3.97 7.70 -18.81
N SER A 221 -4.03 6.45 -19.26
CA SER A 221 -3.91 6.06 -20.67
C SER A 221 -5.25 5.86 -21.40
N THR A 222 -6.39 5.94 -20.70
CA THR A 222 -7.69 5.81 -21.35
C THR A 222 -8.05 7.07 -22.14
N GLN A 223 -8.65 6.89 -23.31
CA GLN A 223 -9.12 8.00 -24.14
C GLN A 223 -10.53 8.48 -23.72
N ASP A 224 -11.21 7.73 -22.86
CA ASP A 224 -12.55 8.07 -22.37
C ASP A 224 -12.45 8.98 -21.13
N GLU A 225 -12.43 10.29 -21.34
CA GLU A 225 -12.38 11.30 -20.28
C GLU A 225 -13.58 11.22 -19.33
N VAL A 226 -14.75 10.82 -19.82
CA VAL A 226 -15.96 10.71 -19.01
C VAL A 226 -15.82 9.54 -18.05
N TYR A 227 -15.38 8.38 -18.54
CA TYR A 227 -15.11 7.22 -17.72
C TYR A 227 -14.00 7.48 -16.70
N ALA A 228 -12.89 8.09 -17.14
CA ALA A 228 -11.78 8.43 -16.26
C ALA A 228 -12.26 9.28 -15.07
N LYS A 229 -13.16 10.25 -15.31
CA LYS A 229 -13.75 11.08 -14.26
C LYS A 229 -14.68 10.29 -13.33
N VAL A 230 -15.55 9.42 -13.87
CA VAL A 230 -16.44 8.57 -13.06
C VAL A 230 -15.63 7.68 -12.12
N LEU A 231 -14.60 7.01 -12.66
CA LEU A 231 -13.75 6.12 -11.88
C LEU A 231 -12.90 6.88 -10.86
N THR A 232 -12.34 8.03 -11.22
CA THR A 232 -11.60 8.89 -10.27
C THR A 232 -12.49 9.31 -9.10
N ASN A 233 -13.71 9.77 -9.38
CA ASN A 233 -14.67 10.13 -8.34
C ASN A 233 -15.02 8.95 -7.43
N PHE A 234 -15.16 7.75 -7.98
CA PHE A 234 -15.39 6.54 -7.19
C PHE A 234 -14.19 6.19 -6.31
N LEU A 235 -12.97 6.18 -6.85
CA LEU A 235 -11.76 5.89 -6.06
C LEU A 235 -11.54 6.92 -4.93
N ASN A 236 -11.95 8.17 -5.14
CA ASN A 236 -11.92 9.23 -4.13
C ASN A 236 -12.92 9.02 -2.99
N VAL A 237 -13.95 8.18 -3.15
CA VAL A 237 -14.86 7.82 -2.06
C VAL A 237 -14.09 7.25 -0.86
N ARG A 238 -12.99 6.53 -1.09
CA ARG A 238 -12.14 6.01 -0.01
C ARG A 238 -11.68 7.10 0.96
N ASN A 239 -11.17 8.21 0.44
CA ASN A 239 -10.75 9.35 1.26
C ASN A 239 -11.93 9.95 2.02
N SER A 240 -13.09 10.05 1.38
CA SER A 240 -14.32 10.51 2.04
C SER A 240 -14.70 9.59 3.20
N LEU A 241 -14.70 8.27 3.01
CA LEU A 241 -15.01 7.29 4.06
C LEU A 241 -14.05 7.36 5.25
N LEU A 242 -12.75 7.61 4.98
CA LEU A 242 -11.73 7.83 6.00
C LEU A 242 -11.84 9.19 6.70
N ALA A 243 -12.46 10.18 6.07
CA ALA A 243 -12.58 11.53 6.61
C ALA A 243 -13.72 11.70 7.63
N PHE A 244 -14.72 10.82 7.62
CA PHE A 244 -15.83 10.87 8.57
C PHE A 244 -15.46 10.41 9.99
N SER A 245 -16.24 10.83 10.99
CA SER A 245 -16.01 10.52 12.41
C SER A 245 -16.05 9.03 12.60
N THR A 246 -15.20 8.49 13.47
CA THR A 246 -15.41 7.14 14.02
C THR A 246 -16.84 6.96 14.57
N ASN A 247 -17.44 8.03 15.10
CA ASN A 247 -18.81 8.03 15.60
C ASN A 247 -19.90 8.10 14.51
N THR A 248 -19.54 8.35 13.25
CA THR A 248 -20.48 8.30 12.12
C THR A 248 -20.56 6.86 11.63
N PRO A 249 -21.72 6.19 11.70
CA PRO A 249 -21.86 4.83 11.20
C PRO A 249 -21.45 4.72 9.74
N LEU A 250 -20.73 3.66 9.36
CA LEU A 250 -20.20 3.49 8.00
C LEU A 250 -21.28 3.61 6.93
N LYS A 251 -22.47 3.05 7.18
CA LYS A 251 -23.67 3.23 6.35
C LYS A 251 -23.90 4.70 5.98
N ASN A 252 -23.94 5.59 6.97
CA ASN A 252 -24.25 7.01 6.72
C ASN A 252 -23.15 7.69 5.89
N ARG A 253 -21.90 7.23 6.03
CA ARG A 253 -20.77 7.70 5.21
C ARG A 253 -20.92 7.28 3.75
N VAL A 254 -21.28 6.01 3.54
CA VAL A 254 -21.53 5.46 2.19
C VAL A 254 -22.71 6.17 1.52
N PHE A 255 -23.80 6.42 2.25
CA PHE A 255 -24.92 7.22 1.74
C PHE A 255 -24.52 8.65 1.38
N ALA A 256 -23.64 9.29 2.15
CA ALA A 256 -23.12 10.62 1.80
C ALA A 256 -22.27 10.61 0.50
N CYS A 257 -21.77 9.45 0.10
CA CYS A 257 -21.00 9.23 -1.12
C CYS A 257 -21.78 8.42 -2.18
N GLU A 258 -23.11 8.39 -2.11
CA GLU A 258 -23.97 7.55 -2.96
C GLU A 258 -23.76 7.81 -4.46
N HIS A 259 -23.67 9.08 -4.87
CA HIS A 259 -23.63 9.44 -6.29
C HIS A 259 -22.39 8.87 -7.02
N PRO A 260 -21.14 9.08 -6.56
CA PRO A 260 -19.96 8.43 -7.17
C PRO A 260 -20.05 6.90 -7.21
N ILE A 261 -20.58 6.27 -6.16
CA ILE A 261 -20.72 4.82 -6.09
C ILE A 261 -21.68 4.32 -7.16
N ARG A 262 -22.88 4.94 -7.27
CA ARG A 262 -23.88 4.58 -8.27
C ARG A 262 -23.40 4.85 -9.70
N SER A 263 -22.81 6.01 -9.92
CA SER A 263 -22.32 6.38 -11.26
C SER A 263 -21.31 5.37 -11.78
N PHE A 264 -20.43 4.86 -10.92
CA PHE A 264 -19.47 3.83 -11.30
C PHE A 264 -20.11 2.46 -11.46
N SER A 265 -21.04 2.06 -10.58
CA SER A 265 -21.76 0.78 -10.72
C SER A 265 -22.61 0.71 -11.99
N ASP A 266 -23.27 1.81 -12.37
CA ASP A 266 -24.05 1.91 -13.61
C ASP A 266 -23.14 1.80 -14.84
N GLN A 267 -21.95 2.39 -14.78
CA GLN A 267 -20.96 2.30 -15.84
C GLN A 267 -20.39 0.89 -16.01
N ILE A 268 -20.12 0.19 -14.89
CA ILE A 268 -19.75 -1.22 -14.90
C ILE A 268 -20.85 -2.07 -15.52
N ASP A 269 -22.11 -1.83 -15.16
CA ASP A 269 -23.26 -2.56 -15.73
C ASP A 269 -23.36 -2.36 -17.24
N SER A 270 -23.20 -1.11 -17.69
CA SER A 270 -23.17 -0.76 -19.12
C SER A 270 -22.09 -1.55 -19.88
N PHE A 271 -20.86 -1.60 -19.35
CA PHE A 271 -19.79 -2.40 -19.92
C PHE A 271 -20.11 -3.89 -19.97
N ALA A 272 -20.68 -4.45 -18.90
CA ALA A 272 -21.07 -5.86 -18.83
C ALA A 272 -22.21 -6.23 -19.79
N ASN A 273 -23.04 -5.26 -20.17
CA ASN A 273 -24.11 -5.44 -21.15
C ASN A 273 -23.61 -5.40 -22.60
N ILE A 274 -22.47 -4.74 -22.86
CA ILE A 274 -21.89 -4.60 -24.20
C ILE A 274 -20.87 -5.70 -24.49
N ASP A 275 -20.03 -6.05 -23.51
CA ASP A 275 -18.95 -7.02 -23.65
C ASP A 275 -19.20 -8.26 -22.79
N LYS A 276 -19.54 -9.38 -23.44
CA LYS A 276 -19.85 -10.65 -22.78
C LYS A 276 -18.63 -11.27 -22.10
N ASP A 277 -17.45 -11.10 -22.67
CA ASP A 277 -16.21 -11.66 -22.10
C ASP A 277 -15.86 -10.91 -20.82
N PHE A 278 -15.99 -9.57 -20.84
CA PHE A 278 -15.89 -8.74 -19.65
C PHE A 278 -16.91 -9.11 -18.58
N SER A 279 -18.17 -9.36 -18.95
CA SER A 279 -19.23 -9.77 -18.02
C SER A 279 -18.90 -11.08 -17.28
N CYS A 280 -18.28 -12.04 -17.98
CA CYS A 280 -17.81 -13.29 -17.40
C CYS A 280 -16.66 -13.06 -16.41
N GLU A 281 -15.64 -12.30 -16.81
CA GLU A 281 -14.49 -11.99 -15.94
C GLU A 281 -14.93 -11.15 -14.72
N LEU A 282 -15.81 -10.18 -14.90
CA LEU A 282 -16.37 -9.39 -13.81
C LEU A 282 -17.12 -10.26 -12.80
N SER A 283 -17.90 -11.24 -13.26
CA SER A 283 -18.59 -12.19 -12.38
C SER A 283 -17.61 -12.98 -11.52
N ARG A 284 -16.51 -13.45 -12.11
CA ARG A 284 -15.42 -14.12 -11.38
C ARG A 284 -14.76 -13.20 -10.35
N ARG A 285 -14.56 -11.92 -10.69
CA ARG A 285 -14.02 -10.92 -9.76
C ARG A 285 -14.97 -10.62 -8.60
N ILE A 286 -16.28 -10.58 -8.84
CA ILE A 286 -17.30 -10.42 -7.79
C ILE A 286 -17.29 -11.63 -6.84
N GLU A 287 -17.13 -12.84 -7.37
CA GLU A 287 -17.02 -14.06 -6.57
C GLU A 287 -15.81 -14.01 -5.64
N ILE A 288 -14.61 -13.74 -6.19
CA ILE A 288 -13.39 -13.55 -5.40
C ILE A 288 -13.58 -12.42 -4.36
N ALA A 289 -14.17 -11.29 -4.77
CA ALA A 289 -14.41 -10.17 -3.86
C ALA A 289 -15.40 -10.51 -2.73
N SER A 290 -16.33 -11.43 -2.99
CA SER A 290 -17.31 -11.90 -2.01
C SER A 290 -16.66 -12.70 -0.89
N GLU A 291 -15.53 -13.36 -1.15
CA GLU A 291 -14.74 -14.04 -0.11
C GLU A 291 -14.23 -13.03 0.93
N PHE A 292 -13.69 -11.89 0.48
CA PHE A 292 -13.25 -10.82 1.38
C PHE A 292 -14.41 -10.15 2.13
N CYS A 293 -15.60 -10.13 1.54
CA CYS A 293 -16.78 -9.50 2.15
C CYS A 293 -17.56 -10.45 3.08
N ASN A 294 -17.17 -11.73 3.16
CA ASN A 294 -17.84 -12.70 4.01
C ASN A 294 -17.22 -12.68 5.43
N PRO A 295 -17.93 -12.16 6.45
CA PRO A 295 -17.40 -12.11 7.81
C PRO A 295 -17.12 -13.51 8.38
N ALA A 296 -17.82 -14.55 7.92
CA ALA A 296 -17.56 -15.92 8.35
C ALA A 296 -16.21 -16.48 7.85
N LEU A 297 -15.72 -15.99 6.71
CA LEU A 297 -14.38 -16.33 6.21
C LEU A 297 -13.29 -15.51 6.92
N GLN A 298 -13.57 -14.25 7.26
CA GLN A 298 -12.63 -13.41 8.01
C GLN A 298 -12.46 -13.81 9.48
N GLN A 299 -13.49 -14.38 10.12
CA GLN A 299 -13.40 -14.85 11.51
C GLN A 299 -12.51 -16.10 11.70
N ASN A 300 -12.12 -16.78 10.61
CA ASN A 300 -11.31 -17.99 10.68
C ASN A 300 -9.81 -17.73 10.48
N GLU A 301 -9.39 -16.52 10.09
CA GLU A 301 -7.97 -16.23 10.01
C GLU A 301 -7.45 -15.95 11.42
N ASN A 302 -6.85 -16.97 12.02
CA ASN A 302 -6.30 -16.89 13.36
C ASN A 302 -5.35 -15.68 13.45
N THR A 303 -5.59 -14.78 14.41
CA THR A 303 -4.85 -13.51 14.55
C THR A 303 -3.33 -13.72 14.60
N PHE A 304 -2.87 -14.88 15.09
CA PHE A 304 -1.45 -15.26 15.07
C PHE A 304 -0.92 -15.45 13.64
N ILE A 305 -1.68 -16.13 12.78
CA ILE A 305 -1.33 -16.35 11.37
C ILE A 305 -1.29 -15.01 10.63
N ALA A 306 -2.30 -14.16 10.83
CA ALA A 306 -2.34 -12.83 10.24
C ALA A 306 -1.13 -11.98 10.64
N THR A 307 -0.71 -12.05 11.91
CA THR A 307 0.49 -11.35 12.41
C THR A 307 1.76 -11.85 11.70
N MET A 308 1.94 -13.17 11.54
CA MET A 308 3.10 -13.73 10.84
C MET A 308 3.13 -13.32 9.36
N LYS A 309 1.98 -13.37 8.68
CA LYS A 309 1.85 -12.89 7.29
C LYS A 309 2.23 -11.41 7.17
N GLN A 310 1.87 -10.58 8.14
CA GLN A 310 2.22 -9.17 8.16
C GLN A 310 3.75 -8.98 8.24
N PHE A 311 4.44 -9.64 9.18
CA PHE A 311 5.91 -9.56 9.30
C PHE A 311 6.61 -10.01 8.01
N ALA A 312 6.12 -11.08 7.36
CA ALA A 312 6.65 -11.54 6.08
C ALA A 312 6.44 -10.50 4.96
N ALA A 313 5.26 -9.88 4.87
CA ALA A 313 4.96 -8.85 3.87
C ALA A 313 5.83 -7.59 4.06
N GLU A 314 6.14 -7.23 5.30
CA GLU A 314 7.00 -6.10 5.64
C GLU A 314 8.51 -6.43 5.52
N SER A 315 8.86 -7.67 5.17
CA SER A 315 10.25 -8.17 5.12
C SER A 315 11.02 -8.00 6.45
N ASP A 316 10.31 -7.98 7.58
CA ASP A 316 10.92 -7.96 8.90
C ASP A 316 11.21 -9.41 9.34
N TRP A 317 12.27 -9.98 8.78
CA TRP A 317 12.67 -11.37 9.00
C TRP A 317 13.03 -11.67 10.46
N VAL A 318 13.59 -10.70 11.18
CA VAL A 318 13.94 -10.85 12.60
C VAL A 318 12.67 -10.90 13.46
N GLY A 319 11.72 -9.99 13.21
CA GLY A 319 10.40 -10.02 13.84
C GLY A 319 9.66 -11.31 13.52
N LEU A 320 9.67 -11.73 12.26
CA LEU A 320 9.05 -12.97 11.78
C LEU A 320 9.61 -14.21 12.49
N GLU A 321 10.93 -14.32 12.60
CA GLU A 321 11.61 -15.43 13.30
C GLU A 321 11.13 -15.52 14.75
N VAL A 322 11.18 -14.41 15.49
CA VAL A 322 10.81 -14.36 16.90
C VAL A 322 9.35 -14.78 17.11
N ILE A 323 8.44 -14.26 16.29
CA ILE A 323 7.01 -14.58 16.43
C ILE A 323 6.71 -16.02 16.01
N ALA A 324 7.35 -16.52 14.95
CA ALA A 324 7.15 -17.89 14.47
C ALA A 324 7.69 -18.92 15.47
N GLN A 325 8.90 -18.72 16.03
CA GLN A 325 9.46 -19.58 17.08
C GLN A 325 8.56 -19.68 18.30
N ARG A 326 7.86 -18.59 18.66
CA ARG A 326 6.92 -18.58 19.79
C ARG A 326 5.73 -19.51 19.54
N TYR A 327 5.29 -19.68 18.30
CA TYR A 327 4.08 -20.42 17.95
C TYR A 327 4.33 -21.81 17.35
N ILE A 328 5.59 -22.22 17.15
CA ILE A 328 5.92 -23.57 16.65
C ILE A 328 5.48 -24.71 17.58
N LYS A 329 5.12 -24.40 18.83
CA LYS A 329 4.58 -25.36 19.82
C LYS A 329 3.10 -25.09 20.14
N ASN A 330 2.37 -24.39 19.28
CA ASN A 330 0.96 -24.09 19.49
C ASN A 330 0.11 -25.39 19.40
N ASP A 331 -0.88 -25.50 20.28
CA ASP A 331 -1.80 -26.65 20.32
C ASP A 331 -2.68 -26.73 19.06
N LEU A 332 -2.97 -25.59 18.43
CA LEU A 332 -3.71 -25.51 17.16
C LEU A 332 -2.82 -25.93 15.98
N PRO A 333 -3.15 -27.03 15.26
CA PRO A 333 -2.34 -27.54 14.15
C PRO A 333 -2.09 -26.50 13.06
N GLU A 334 -3.10 -25.74 12.67
CA GLU A 334 -3.01 -24.72 11.61
C GLU A 334 -2.08 -23.56 11.98
N VAL A 335 -2.06 -23.15 13.26
CA VAL A 335 -1.14 -22.11 13.74
C VAL A 335 0.29 -22.63 13.76
N ARG A 336 0.46 -23.89 14.17
CA ARG A 336 1.77 -24.55 14.23
C ARG A 336 2.38 -24.73 12.85
N HIS A 337 1.61 -25.24 11.90
CA HIS A 337 2.02 -25.41 10.51
C HIS A 337 2.39 -24.06 9.89
N SER A 338 1.53 -23.05 10.05
CA SER A 338 1.84 -21.69 9.59
C SER A 338 3.10 -21.13 10.25
N ALA A 339 3.30 -21.35 11.55
CA ALA A 339 4.53 -20.93 12.23
C ALA A 339 5.79 -21.63 11.68
N GLN A 340 5.70 -22.91 11.31
CA GLN A 340 6.82 -23.62 10.67
C GLN A 340 7.16 -23.03 9.29
N GLN A 341 6.15 -22.78 8.45
CA GLN A 341 6.33 -22.14 7.14
C GLN A 341 7.01 -20.77 7.28
N HIS A 342 6.51 -19.92 8.17
CA HIS A 342 7.04 -18.57 8.36
C HIS A 342 8.43 -18.57 9.03
N LEU A 343 8.71 -19.55 9.90
CA LEU A 343 10.05 -19.71 10.46
C LEU A 343 11.05 -20.13 9.37
N CYS A 344 10.69 -21.09 8.51
CA CYS A 344 11.51 -21.49 7.37
C CYS A 344 11.84 -20.27 6.48
N LEU A 345 10.82 -19.49 6.13
CA LEU A 345 10.99 -18.28 5.32
C LEU A 345 11.90 -17.24 5.99
N ALA A 346 11.72 -16.98 7.29
CA ALA A 346 12.54 -16.03 8.03
C ALA A 346 14.02 -16.44 8.08
N LEU A 347 14.28 -17.72 8.37
CA LEU A 347 15.63 -18.27 8.46
C LEU A 347 16.33 -18.29 7.10
N ALA A 348 15.60 -18.62 6.03
CA ALA A 348 16.13 -18.61 4.66
C ALA A 348 16.60 -17.21 4.21
N ASN A 349 15.95 -16.15 4.70
CA ASN A 349 16.30 -14.75 4.42
C ASN A 349 17.27 -14.13 5.43
N SER A 350 17.83 -14.93 6.35
CA SER A 350 18.79 -14.43 7.33
C SER A 350 20.16 -14.18 6.70
N ASP A 351 20.87 -13.16 7.19
CA ASP A 351 22.29 -12.94 6.86
C ASP A 351 23.21 -14.02 7.49
N ASP A 352 22.73 -14.69 8.53
CA ASP A 352 23.45 -15.77 9.22
C ASP A 352 23.40 -17.07 8.42
N LEU A 353 24.58 -17.57 8.03
CA LEU A 353 24.70 -18.81 7.26
C LEU A 353 24.16 -20.03 8.02
N GLN A 354 24.32 -20.09 9.34
CA GLN A 354 23.80 -21.20 10.13
C GLN A 354 22.28 -21.22 10.10
N LYS A 355 21.63 -20.05 10.25
CA LYS A 355 20.17 -19.93 10.14
C LYS A 355 19.67 -20.35 8.77
N ARG A 356 20.35 -19.97 7.69
CA ARG A 356 20.00 -20.44 6.34
C ARG A 356 20.10 -21.96 6.23
N ASN A 357 21.12 -22.59 6.82
CA ASN A 357 21.19 -24.05 6.87
C ASN A 357 20.06 -24.66 7.69
N ASP A 358 19.70 -24.05 8.83
CA ASP A 358 18.60 -24.53 9.69
C ASP A 358 17.24 -24.47 8.96
N SER A 359 17.05 -23.51 8.04
CA SER A 359 15.83 -23.43 7.21
C SER A 359 15.61 -24.69 6.35
N VAL A 360 16.69 -25.31 5.87
CA VAL A 360 16.62 -26.56 5.07
C VAL A 360 16.10 -27.73 5.90
N SER A 361 16.43 -27.79 7.19
CA SER A 361 15.88 -28.84 8.05
C SER A 361 14.38 -28.68 8.30
N ILE A 362 13.90 -27.44 8.47
CA ILE A 362 12.46 -27.17 8.64
C ILE A 362 11.70 -27.46 7.33
N GLU A 363 12.33 -27.14 6.21
CA GLU A 363 11.82 -27.44 4.87
C GLU A 363 11.57 -28.94 4.68
N GLU A 364 12.56 -29.77 4.98
CA GLU A 364 12.43 -31.23 4.91
C GLU A 364 11.29 -31.73 5.81
N GLU A 365 11.14 -31.16 7.00
CA GLU A 365 10.03 -31.49 7.89
C GLU A 365 8.67 -31.15 7.26
N LEU A 366 8.53 -29.95 6.64
CA LEU A 366 7.27 -29.48 6.05
C LEU A 366 6.77 -30.41 4.93
N VAL A 367 7.64 -30.80 4.01
CA VAL A 367 7.24 -31.67 2.87
C VAL A 367 7.05 -33.14 3.26
N LEU A 368 7.57 -33.56 4.41
CA LEU A 368 7.36 -34.92 4.96
C LEU A 368 6.08 -35.04 5.80
N LEU A 369 5.38 -33.95 6.08
CA LEU A 369 4.10 -33.99 6.77
C LEU A 369 3.05 -34.74 5.92
N ALA A 370 2.25 -35.57 6.58
CA ALA A 370 1.21 -36.35 5.91
C ALA A 370 0.11 -35.46 5.28
N ASP A 371 -0.02 -34.23 5.75
CA ASP A 371 -0.93 -33.18 5.32
C ASP A 371 -0.22 -32.02 4.59
N ALA A 372 1.00 -32.25 4.09
CA ALA A 372 1.72 -31.25 3.30
C ALA A 372 0.87 -30.75 2.11
N VAL A 373 0.80 -29.44 1.94
CA VAL A 373 0.04 -28.78 0.87
C VAL A 373 0.97 -28.25 -0.22
N VAL A 374 0.42 -27.91 -1.39
CA VAL A 374 1.22 -27.39 -2.52
C VAL A 374 2.04 -26.14 -2.13
N ASP A 375 1.52 -25.30 -1.24
CA ASP A 375 2.22 -24.11 -0.75
C ASP A 375 3.49 -24.46 0.04
N ASP A 376 3.53 -25.61 0.72
CA ASP A 376 4.74 -26.08 1.39
C ASP A 376 5.82 -26.36 0.35
N PHE A 377 5.51 -27.15 -0.69
CA PHE A 377 6.44 -27.44 -1.77
C PHE A 377 6.89 -26.17 -2.50
N TYR A 378 6.00 -25.21 -2.72
CA TYR A 378 6.35 -23.95 -3.37
C TYR A 378 7.31 -23.09 -2.52
N LEU A 379 7.07 -23.02 -1.21
CA LEU A 379 7.98 -22.36 -0.26
C LEU A 379 9.35 -23.04 -0.28
N CYS A 380 9.37 -24.36 -0.12
CA CYS A 380 10.59 -25.17 -0.08
C CYS A 380 11.42 -25.04 -1.38
N PHE A 381 10.74 -25.05 -2.52
CA PHE A 381 11.35 -24.81 -3.83
C PHE A 381 11.98 -23.41 -3.89
N SER A 382 11.28 -22.38 -3.42
CA SER A 382 11.75 -20.99 -3.45
C SER A 382 12.98 -20.79 -2.55
N VAL A 383 12.99 -21.43 -1.37
CA VAL A 383 14.13 -21.41 -0.44
C VAL A 383 15.35 -22.07 -1.07
N ASN A 384 15.24 -23.29 -1.61
CA ASN A 384 16.39 -23.95 -2.25
C ASN A 384 16.92 -23.19 -3.47
N ARG A 385 16.01 -22.65 -4.30
CA ARG A 385 16.41 -21.88 -5.48
C ARG A 385 17.23 -20.64 -5.07
N THR A 386 16.79 -19.91 -4.06
CA THR A 386 17.49 -18.69 -3.59
C THR A 386 18.82 -18.99 -2.92
N GLN A 387 18.94 -20.15 -2.26
CA GLN A 387 20.19 -20.61 -1.66
C GLN A 387 21.16 -21.28 -2.66
N GLY A 388 20.74 -21.49 -3.91
CA GLY A 388 21.55 -22.12 -4.95
C GLY A 388 21.57 -23.65 -4.91
N ASN A 389 20.67 -24.27 -4.16
CA ASN A 389 20.49 -25.73 -4.10
C ASN A 389 19.68 -26.23 -5.30
N VAL A 390 20.26 -26.12 -6.50
CA VAL A 390 19.59 -26.38 -7.78
C VAL A 390 18.94 -27.77 -7.82
N GLN A 391 19.68 -28.81 -7.43
CA GLN A 391 19.20 -30.18 -7.51
C GLN A 391 17.95 -30.41 -6.63
N ARG A 392 17.96 -29.93 -5.38
CA ARG A 392 16.83 -30.09 -4.47
C ARG A 392 15.61 -29.30 -4.93
N ALA A 393 15.81 -28.09 -5.44
CA ALA A 393 14.73 -27.30 -6.04
C ALA A 393 14.07 -28.05 -7.21
N GLU A 394 14.83 -28.75 -8.06
CA GLU A 394 14.28 -29.57 -9.13
C GLU A 394 13.51 -30.79 -8.62
N GLU A 395 14.04 -31.46 -7.59
CA GLU A 395 13.38 -32.61 -6.94
C GLU A 395 12.02 -32.22 -6.34
N LEU A 396 11.94 -31.09 -5.63
CA LEU A 396 10.70 -30.59 -5.03
C LEU A 396 9.60 -30.31 -6.07
N VAL A 397 9.95 -29.79 -7.24
CA VAL A 397 8.97 -29.59 -8.32
C VAL A 397 8.44 -30.93 -8.81
N ARG A 398 9.30 -31.94 -8.93
CA ARG A 398 8.90 -33.29 -9.37
C ARG A 398 8.03 -33.97 -8.32
N GLU A 399 8.43 -33.92 -7.05
CA GLU A 399 7.67 -34.44 -5.92
C GLU A 399 6.27 -33.79 -5.87
N ALA A 400 6.18 -32.46 -6.07
CA ALA A 400 4.90 -31.77 -6.13
C ALA A 400 4.03 -32.21 -7.32
N LEU A 401 4.61 -32.41 -8.50
CA LEU A 401 3.89 -32.91 -9.69
C LEU A 401 3.42 -34.37 -9.56
N GLU A 402 4.13 -35.17 -8.77
CA GLU A 402 3.76 -36.56 -8.46
C GLU A 402 2.66 -36.63 -7.41
N LEU A 403 2.74 -35.77 -6.38
CA LEU A 403 1.84 -35.80 -5.23
C LEU A 403 0.51 -35.09 -5.50
N PHE A 404 0.51 -34.02 -6.30
CA PHE A 404 -0.68 -33.20 -6.53
C PHE A 404 -1.15 -33.28 -7.98
N ASP A 405 -2.45 -33.45 -8.17
CA ASP A 405 -3.07 -33.45 -9.50
C ASP A 405 -2.98 -32.09 -10.19
N PHE A 406 -2.96 -31.01 -9.39
CA PHE A 406 -2.94 -29.63 -9.85
C PHE A 406 -1.90 -28.81 -9.09
N LEU A 407 -1.11 -28.02 -9.81
CA LEU A 407 -0.23 -26.99 -9.26
C LEU A 407 -0.75 -25.59 -9.61
N PRO A 408 -0.72 -24.62 -8.68
CA PRO A 408 -1.06 -23.24 -8.97
C PRO A 408 -0.24 -22.67 -10.13
N ALA A 409 -0.89 -21.88 -11.01
CA ALA A 409 -0.24 -21.27 -12.17
C ALA A 409 1.00 -20.43 -11.81
N ALA A 410 1.02 -19.83 -10.62
CA ALA A 410 2.18 -19.10 -10.10
C ALA A 410 3.38 -20.04 -9.89
N PHE A 411 3.17 -21.20 -9.25
CA PHE A 411 4.22 -22.18 -9.04
C PHE A 411 4.73 -22.71 -10.39
N VAL A 412 3.83 -23.12 -11.29
CA VAL A 412 4.23 -23.64 -12.60
C VAL A 412 5.05 -22.63 -13.39
N ARG A 413 4.63 -21.36 -13.44
CA ARG A 413 5.38 -20.30 -14.13
C ARG A 413 6.79 -20.14 -13.58
N VAL A 414 6.96 -20.14 -12.26
CA VAL A 414 8.28 -19.99 -11.62
C VAL A 414 9.14 -21.24 -11.85
N ALA A 415 8.55 -22.44 -11.80
CA ALA A 415 9.23 -23.69 -12.08
C ALA A 415 9.68 -23.80 -13.55
N THR A 416 8.85 -23.37 -14.51
CA THR A 416 9.21 -23.32 -15.94
C THR A 416 10.37 -22.36 -16.15
N GLN A 417 10.30 -21.15 -15.58
CA GLN A 417 11.39 -20.18 -15.64
C GLN A 417 12.70 -20.76 -15.06
N PHE A 418 12.61 -21.42 -13.91
CA PHE A 418 13.73 -22.10 -13.29
C PHE A 418 14.32 -23.20 -14.18
N SER A 419 13.49 -24.04 -14.82
CA SER A 419 13.98 -25.07 -15.75
C SER A 419 14.74 -24.50 -16.97
N LEU A 420 14.37 -23.30 -17.42
CA LEU A 420 15.08 -22.59 -18.48
C LEU A 420 16.43 -22.06 -17.99
N GLU A 421 16.48 -21.53 -16.77
CA GLU A 421 17.70 -21.03 -16.13
C GLU A 421 18.72 -22.14 -15.87
N THR A 422 18.26 -23.32 -15.44
CA THR A 422 19.14 -24.48 -15.18
C THR A 422 19.44 -25.28 -16.45
N GLY A 423 18.70 -25.06 -17.54
CA GLY A 423 18.80 -25.83 -18.77
C GLY A 423 18.22 -27.25 -18.66
N ASN A 424 17.42 -27.54 -17.63
CA ASN A 424 16.80 -28.85 -17.42
C ASN A 424 15.60 -29.07 -18.36
N LYS A 425 15.90 -29.59 -19.56
CA LYS A 425 14.88 -29.91 -20.57
C LYS A 425 13.82 -30.90 -20.09
N SER A 426 14.22 -31.91 -19.31
CA SER A 426 13.29 -32.92 -18.79
C SER A 426 12.26 -32.33 -17.83
N LEU A 427 12.67 -31.42 -16.96
CA LEU A 427 11.74 -30.75 -16.05
C LEU A 427 10.78 -29.85 -16.84
N LYS A 428 11.27 -29.15 -17.86
CA LYS A 428 10.45 -28.32 -18.74
C LYS A 428 9.38 -29.15 -19.47
N GLU A 429 9.79 -30.25 -20.10
CA GLU A 429 8.87 -31.16 -20.80
C GLU A 429 7.77 -31.68 -19.85
N LEU A 430 8.14 -32.06 -18.63
CA LEU A 430 7.19 -32.50 -17.60
C LEU A 430 6.16 -31.42 -17.22
N LEU A 431 6.61 -30.16 -17.07
CA LEU A 431 5.73 -29.03 -16.78
C LEU A 431 4.81 -28.68 -17.96
N ASP A 432 5.33 -28.76 -19.19
CA ASP A 432 4.57 -28.50 -20.42
C ASP A 432 3.48 -29.57 -20.64
N GLU A 433 3.79 -30.85 -20.40
CA GLU A 433 2.83 -31.96 -20.49
C GLU A 433 1.66 -31.79 -19.51
N ARG A 434 1.94 -31.38 -18.27
CA ARG A 434 0.91 -31.18 -17.23
C ARG A 434 0.10 -29.90 -17.42
N ASN A 435 0.68 -28.85 -18.01
CA ASN A 435 -0.05 -27.61 -18.36
C ASN A 435 -0.91 -27.73 -19.63
N GLY A 436 -0.59 -28.68 -20.52
CA GLY A 436 -1.21 -28.80 -21.84
C GLY A 436 -2.41 -29.76 -21.93
N ALA A 437 -2.70 -30.54 -20.89
CA ALA A 437 -3.84 -31.45 -20.89
C ALA A 437 -5.14 -30.68 -20.59
N PRO A 438 -6.10 -30.60 -21.53
CA PRO A 438 -7.44 -30.12 -21.20
C PRO A 438 -8.07 -31.10 -20.20
N HIS A 439 -8.46 -30.60 -19.03
CA HIS A 439 -9.18 -31.38 -18.03
C HIS A 439 -10.54 -31.84 -18.61
N GLU A 440 -10.76 -33.15 -18.73
CA GLU A 440 -12.10 -33.77 -18.92
C GLU A 440 -12.86 -33.85 -17.60
#